data_AF-A0A529F711-F1
#
_entry.id   AF-A0A529F711-F1
#
_cell.length_a   1.000
_cell.length_b   1.000
_cell.length_c   1.000
_cell.angle_alpha   90.00
_cell.angle_beta   90.00
_cell.angle_gamma   90.00
#
_symmetry.space_group_name_H-M   'P 1'
#
loop_
_entity.id
_entity.type
_entity.pdbx_description
1 polymer ?
#
loop_
_entity_poly.entity_id
_entity_poly.type
_entity_poly.pdbx_seq_one_letter_code
_entity_poly.pdbx_strand_id
1 'polypeptide(L)' 'GVETSRGRIGAGKVGMAVAGSSSRVAAMAGLRLPIESHVLQAFVSESLKPIIDTILTFGMGHFYISQSDKGGLVYG' A
#
# COMPACT_ATOMS: atom_id res chain seq x y z
N GLY A 1 -18.64 -15.33 9.40
CA GLY A 1 -18.06 -14.55 10.53
C GLY A 1 -16.55 -14.68 10.52
N VAL A 2 -15.86 -14.08 11.48
CA VAL A 2 -14.39 -14.14 11.63
C VAL A 2 -14.01 -14.48 13.07
N GLU A 3 -12.90 -15.18 13.25
CA GLU A 3 -12.23 -15.35 14.54
C GLU A 3 -11.16 -14.26 14.67
N THR A 4 -11.16 -13.55 15.79
CA THR A 4 -10.19 -12.47 16.04
C THR A 4 -9.52 -12.68 17.39
N SER A 5 -8.42 -11.97 17.65
CA SER A 5 -7.78 -11.95 18.98
C SER A 5 -8.69 -11.39 20.09
N ARG A 6 -9.82 -10.77 19.74
CA ARG A 6 -10.81 -10.19 20.67
C ARG A 6 -12.11 -11.01 20.72
N GLY A 7 -12.08 -12.25 20.23
CA GLY A 7 -13.22 -13.14 20.19
C GLY A 7 -13.88 -13.22 18.82
N ARG A 8 -14.94 -14.03 18.76
CA ARG A 8 -15.68 -14.36 17.54
C ARG A 8 -16.64 -13.26 17.14
N ILE A 9 -16.68 -12.93 15.86
CA ILE A 9 -17.65 -12.00 15.27
C ILE A 9 -18.51 -12.74 14.25
N GLY A 10 -19.82 -12.83 14.52
CA GLY A 10 -20.81 -13.37 13.58
C GLY A 10 -21.03 -12.42 12.40
N ALA A 11 -21.10 -12.98 11.19
CA ALA A 11 -21.42 -12.22 9.98
C ALA A 11 -21.93 -13.16 8.89
N GLY A 12 -22.98 -12.74 8.17
CA GLY A 12 -23.56 -13.49 7.05
C GLY A 12 -22.75 -13.39 5.75
N LYS A 13 -21.98 -12.31 5.57
CA LYS A 13 -21.01 -12.12 4.49
C LYS A 13 -19.76 -11.44 5.05
N VAL A 14 -18.59 -11.74 4.48
CA VAL A 14 -17.30 -11.15 4.89
C VAL A 14 -16.53 -10.73 3.63
N GLY A 15 -16.04 -9.50 3.61
CA GLY A 15 -15.14 -8.98 2.57
C GLY A 15 -13.70 -8.92 3.07
N MET A 16 -12.73 -9.10 2.17
CA MET A 16 -11.30 -9.06 2.48
C MET A 16 -10.64 -7.85 1.78
N ALA A 17 -10.02 -6.96 2.56
CA ALA A 17 -9.34 -5.76 2.06
C ALA A 17 -8.06 -5.47 2.87
N VAL A 18 -7.09 -6.38 2.79
CA VAL A 18 -5.88 -6.38 3.65
C VAL A 18 -4.56 -6.24 2.89
N ALA A 19 -4.61 -5.74 1.64
CA ALA A 19 -3.46 -5.45 0.79
C ALA A 19 -2.40 -6.58 0.80
N GLY A 20 -1.16 -6.29 1.23
CA GLY A 20 -0.05 -7.25 1.27
C GLY A 20 -0.26 -8.47 2.19
N SER A 21 -1.29 -8.47 3.05
CA SER A 21 -1.67 -9.64 3.87
C SER A 21 -2.72 -10.55 3.21
N SER A 22 -3.16 -10.25 1.98
CA SER A 22 -4.30 -10.93 1.34
C SER A 22 -4.09 -12.43 1.17
N SER A 23 -2.93 -12.88 0.70
CA SER A 23 -2.64 -14.33 0.57
C SER A 23 -2.68 -15.05 1.92
N ARG A 24 -2.22 -14.40 3.00
CA ARG A 24 -2.24 -14.97 4.36
C ARG A 24 -3.66 -15.10 4.91
N VAL A 25 -4.51 -14.09 4.72
CA VAL A 25 -5.91 -14.13 5.17
C VAL A 25 -6.74 -15.09 4.31
N ALA A 26 -6.51 -15.13 3.00
CA ALA A 26 -7.17 -16.09 2.11
C ALA A 26 -6.85 -17.55 2.45
N ALA A 27 -5.59 -17.84 2.85
CA ALA A 27 -5.20 -19.17 3.29
C ALA A 27 -5.96 -19.64 4.55
N MET A 28 -6.33 -18.72 5.46
CA MET A 28 -7.19 -19.04 6.61
C MET A 28 -8.61 -19.47 6.19
N ALA A 29 -9.06 -19.04 5.02
CA ALA A 29 -10.31 -19.45 4.41
C ALA A 29 -10.14 -20.62 3.42
N GLY A 30 -8.96 -21.25 3.36
CA GLY A 30 -8.67 -22.36 2.44
C GLY A 30 -8.50 -21.95 0.98
N LEU A 31 -8.28 -20.66 0.71
CA LEU A 31 -8.15 -20.12 -0.64
C LEU A 31 -6.69 -19.84 -0.99
N ARG A 32 -6.28 -20.20 -2.21
CA ARG A 32 -5.00 -19.79 -2.80
C ARG A 32 -5.21 -18.62 -3.74
N LEU A 33 -4.46 -17.54 -3.55
CA LEU A 33 -4.49 -16.37 -4.44
C LEU A 33 -3.26 -16.35 -5.36
N PRO A 34 -3.42 -15.95 -6.64
CA PRO A 34 -2.32 -15.82 -7.60
C PRO A 34 -1.62 -14.45 -7.48
N ILE A 35 -1.18 -14.09 -6.28
CA ILE A 35 -0.48 -12.82 -6.01
C ILE A 35 0.67 -13.03 -5.02
N GLU A 36 1.67 -12.15 -5.10
CA GLU A 36 2.84 -12.11 -4.23
C GLU A 36 2.98 -10.75 -3.58
N SER A 37 3.52 -10.73 -2.37
CA SER A 37 3.79 -9.50 -1.63
C SER A 37 5.28 -9.16 -1.74
N HIS A 38 5.57 -8.00 -2.35
CA HIS A 38 6.92 -7.50 -2.58
C HIS A 38 7.18 -6.24 -1.75
N VAL A 39 8.45 -6.00 -1.43
CA VAL A 39 8.85 -4.75 -0.76
C VAL A 39 8.93 -3.64 -1.79
N LEU A 40 8.30 -2.50 -1.49
CA LEU A 40 8.43 -1.25 -2.24
C LEU A 40 8.89 -0.17 -1.27
N GLN A 41 9.88 0.62 -1.68
CA GLN A 41 10.47 1.68 -0.85
C GLN A 41 10.11 3.05 -1.41
N ALA A 42 9.96 4.01 -0.50
CA ALA A 42 9.75 5.41 -0.82
C ALA A 42 10.52 6.25 0.22
N PHE A 43 10.91 7.46 -0.15
CA PHE A 43 11.58 8.39 0.76
C PHE A 43 11.13 9.83 0.49
N VAL A 44 11.49 10.74 1.39
CA VAL A 44 11.16 12.16 1.29
C VAL A 44 12.39 13.04 1.53
N SER A 45 12.44 14.19 0.87
CA SER A 45 13.39 15.26 1.20
C SER A 45 12.94 16.08 2.40
N GLU A 46 13.80 16.98 2.88
CA GLU A 46 13.35 18.14 3.66
C GLU A 46 12.39 19.03 2.86
N SER A 47 11.68 19.92 3.55
CA SER A 47 10.74 20.84 2.90
C SER A 47 11.46 21.91 2.08
N LEU A 48 11.03 22.08 0.83
CA LEU A 48 11.49 23.11 -0.08
C LEU A 48 10.35 24.07 -0.42
N LYS A 49 10.69 25.28 -0.90
CA LYS A 49 9.72 26.12 -1.59
C LYS A 49 9.15 25.37 -2.81
N PRO A 50 7.93 25.69 -3.29
CA PRO A 50 7.36 25.05 -4.46
C PRO A 50 8.30 25.15 -5.68
N ILE A 51 8.67 24.01 -6.23
CA ILE A 51 9.56 23.87 -7.39
C ILE A 51 9.02 22.86 -8.42
N ILE A 52 8.05 22.02 -8.05
CA ILE A 52 7.38 21.09 -8.95
C ILE A 52 5.87 21.16 -8.68
N ASP A 53 5.07 21.42 -9.72
CA ASP A 53 3.61 21.55 -9.66
C ASP A 53 2.86 20.35 -10.27
N THR A 54 3.60 19.31 -10.68
CA THR A 54 3.07 18.10 -11.31
C THR A 54 3.75 16.83 -10.80
N ILE A 55 3.23 15.68 -11.21
CA ILE A 55 3.85 14.38 -10.96
C ILE A 55 4.76 14.05 -12.15
N LEU A 56 6.04 13.85 -11.87
CA LEU A 56 7.01 13.41 -12.87
C LEU A 56 7.24 11.91 -12.72
N THR A 57 7.14 11.19 -13.84
CA THR A 57 7.44 9.75 -13.90
C THR A 57 8.52 9.49 -14.96
N PHE A 58 9.49 8.65 -14.61
CA PHE A 58 10.56 8.22 -15.48
C PHE A 58 10.54 6.70 -15.61
N GLY A 59 9.93 6.21 -16.70
CA GLY A 59 9.68 4.79 -16.92
C GLY A 59 10.94 3.94 -17.00
N MET A 60 12.01 4.44 -17.63
CA MET A 60 13.26 3.66 -17.78
C MET A 60 14.03 3.47 -16.47
N GLY A 61 13.84 4.38 -15.51
CA GLY A 61 14.45 4.28 -14.18
C GLY A 61 13.50 3.75 -13.10
N HIS A 62 12.26 3.42 -13.47
CA HIS A 62 11.19 3.06 -12.53
C HIS A 62 11.10 4.04 -11.35
N PHE A 63 11.02 5.32 -11.67
CA PHE A 63 11.11 6.39 -10.68
C PHE A 63 9.97 7.38 -10.84
N TYR A 64 9.47 7.90 -9.72
CA TYR A 64 8.55 9.02 -9.70
C TYR A 64 8.95 10.05 -8.65
N ILE A 65 8.58 11.31 -8.91
CA ILE A 65 8.74 12.41 -7.96
C ILE A 65 7.52 13.34 -8.00
N SER A 66 7.11 13.80 -6.83
CA SER A 66 6.11 14.87 -6.67
C SER A 66 6.48 15.73 -5.47
N GLN A 67 5.95 16.95 -5.37
CA GLN A 67 6.11 17.79 -4.18
C GLN A 67 4.81 17.76 -3.37
N SER A 68 4.92 17.38 -2.09
CA SER A 68 3.79 17.37 -1.16
C SER A 68 3.39 18.78 -0.73
N ASP A 69 2.18 18.93 -0.19
CA ASP A 69 1.72 20.20 0.41
C ASP A 69 2.59 20.69 1.58
N LYS A 70 3.35 19.78 2.21
CA LYS A 70 4.33 20.12 3.26
C LYS A 70 5.66 20.63 2.70
N GLY A 71 5.80 20.68 1.37
CA GLY A 71 6.99 21.15 0.65
C GLY A 71 8.06 20.08 0.40
N GLY A 72 7.96 18.90 1.02
CA GLY A 72 8.91 17.80 0.81
C GLY A 72 8.68 17.10 -0.53
N LEU A 73 9.77 16.77 -1.22
CA LEU A 73 9.74 15.94 -2.43
C LEU A 73 9.54 14.48 -2.03
N VAL A 74 8.56 13.82 -2.63
CA VAL A 74 8.20 12.41 -2.40
C VAL A 74 8.72 11.59 -3.56
N TYR A 75 9.49 10.55 -3.26
CA TYR A 75 10.17 9.69 -4.22
C TYR A 75 9.73 8.24 -4.09
N GLY A 76 9.74 7.51 -5.21
CA GLY A 76 9.65 6.06 -5.25
C GLY A 76 9.76 5.53 -6.66
#